data_AF-A0A0M3I562-F1
#
_entry.id   AF-A0A0M3I562-F1
#
_cell.length_a   1.000
_cell.length_b   1.000
_cell.length_c   1.000
_cell.angle_alpha   90.00
_cell.angle_beta   90.00
_cell.angle_gamma   90.00
#
_symmetry.space_group_name_H-M   'P 1'
#
loop_
_entity.id
_entity.type
_entity.pdbx_description
1 polymer ?
#
loop_
_entity_poly.entity_id
_entity_poly.type
_entity_poly.pdbx_seq_one_letter_code
_entity_poly.pdbx_strand_id
1 'polypeptide(L)'
;MDMGRMLGKRHLVRDPVVITVRSAHTQWFYDKLCSRAERIINNGRNNVLNRTIGDRKLYDARSFCECGKCEFLESIPLSYAYCCKEAMNVGGACSSAAQNLATKIGTLSCITKHPSFASVCLDEEVLNILATHEGVCVEWPRLEETFTNQDYRYIAFRAFSYWAHGDDSRGNKFEAPLCVLANIIQKFPLESSTQQQKGLLNIFGVGFFTDYKEDE
;
A
#
# COMPACT_ATOMS: atom_id res chain seq x y z
N MET A 1 -29.59 -6.99 -47.39
CA MET A 1 -28.15 -6.74 -47.50
C MET A 1 -27.85 -5.58 -46.58
N ASP A 2 -27.34 -5.90 -45.40
CA ASP A 2 -27.15 -4.98 -44.28
C ASP A 2 -25.69 -4.51 -44.30
N MET A 3 -25.45 -3.22 -44.53
CA MET A 3 -24.11 -2.64 -44.53
C MET A 3 -23.81 -2.03 -43.16
N GLY A 4 -22.87 -2.67 -42.45
CA GLY A 4 -22.46 -2.33 -41.11
C GLY A 4 -21.90 -0.91 -40.95
N ARG A 5 -22.37 -0.23 -39.89
CA ARG A 5 -21.72 0.96 -39.34
C ARG A 5 -20.66 0.52 -38.31
N MET A 6 -19.39 0.61 -38.68
CA MET A 6 -18.31 0.69 -37.70
C MET A 6 -18.30 2.08 -37.07
N LEU A 7 -18.72 2.18 -35.81
CA LEU A 7 -18.46 3.36 -34.98
C LEU A 7 -17.11 3.18 -34.30
N GLY A 8 -16.07 3.78 -34.88
CA GLY A 8 -14.79 3.96 -34.22
C GLY A 8 -14.97 4.85 -32.99
N LYS A 9 -14.71 4.30 -31.80
CA LYS A 9 -14.60 5.08 -30.56
C LYS A 9 -13.37 5.97 -30.68
N ARG A 10 -13.57 7.26 -30.92
CA ARG A 10 -12.52 8.27 -30.72
C ARG A 10 -12.29 8.41 -29.22
N HIS A 11 -11.17 7.87 -28.73
CA HIS A 11 -10.67 8.20 -27.39
C HIS A 11 -10.28 9.67 -27.37
N LEU A 12 -11.04 10.48 -26.64
CA LEU A 12 -10.61 11.81 -26.23
C LEU A 12 -9.45 11.64 -25.26
N VAL A 13 -8.23 11.82 -25.74
CA VAL A 13 -7.07 12.11 -24.89
C VAL A 13 -7.38 13.45 -24.24
N ARG A 14 -7.79 13.43 -22.96
CA ARG A 14 -7.85 14.65 -22.16
C ARG A 14 -6.42 14.89 -21.69
N ASP A 15 -5.83 15.98 -22.16
CA ASP A 15 -4.56 16.47 -21.62
C ASP A 15 -4.68 16.60 -20.09
N PRO A 16 -3.66 16.18 -19.33
CA PRO A 16 -3.68 16.37 -17.88
C PRO A 16 -3.73 17.87 -17.59
N VAL A 17 -4.78 18.29 -16.88
CA VAL A 17 -4.90 19.67 -16.40
C VAL A 17 -3.88 19.83 -15.27
N VAL A 18 -2.70 20.35 -15.61
CA VAL A 18 -1.67 20.70 -14.62
C VAL A 18 -2.05 22.02 -13.97
N ILE A 19 -2.73 21.94 -12.81
CA ILE A 19 -3.04 23.12 -12.01
C ILE A 19 -1.80 23.48 -11.19
N THR A 20 -1.17 24.61 -11.50
CA THR A 20 -0.06 25.12 -10.68
C THR A 20 -0.62 25.81 -9.45
N VAL A 21 -0.60 25.12 -8.32
CA VAL A 21 -1.12 25.63 -7.04
C VAL A 21 0.02 26.31 -6.28
N ARG A 22 -0.18 27.57 -5.84
CA ARG A 22 0.78 28.30 -4.99
C ARG A 22 1.02 27.52 -3.69
N SER A 23 2.24 27.54 -3.14
CA SER A 23 2.65 26.74 -1.95
C SER A 23 1.65 26.74 -0.77
N ALA A 24 1.02 27.88 -0.48
CA ALA A 24 0.01 28.00 0.57
C ALA A 24 -1.32 27.28 0.27
N HIS A 25 -1.68 27.14 -1.02
CA HIS A 25 -2.86 26.41 -1.47
C HIS A 25 -2.59 24.92 -1.69
N THR A 26 -1.33 24.53 -1.93
CA THR A 26 -0.94 23.12 -2.08
C THR A 26 -1.17 22.41 -0.75
N GLN A 27 -0.74 23.03 0.37
CA GLN A 27 -0.99 22.51 1.71
C GLN A 27 -2.49 22.34 2.00
N TRP A 28 -3.32 23.35 1.69
CA TRP A 28 -4.78 23.26 1.89
C TRP A 28 -5.45 22.19 1.01
N PHE A 29 -4.99 22.04 -0.24
CA PHE A 29 -5.51 21.02 -1.16
C PHE A 29 -5.14 19.62 -0.67
N TYR A 30 -3.89 19.42 -0.23
CA TYR A 30 -3.44 18.19 0.42
C TYR A 30 -4.20 17.90 1.70
N ASP A 31 -4.36 18.89 2.59
CA ASP A 31 -5.13 18.74 3.82
C ASP A 31 -6.60 18.40 3.50
N LYS A 32 -7.19 18.95 2.44
CA LYS A 32 -8.58 18.62 2.07
C LYS A 32 -8.74 17.23 1.45
N LEU A 33 -7.84 16.81 0.56
CA LEU A 33 -7.90 15.49 -0.11
C LEU A 33 -7.43 14.36 0.79
N CYS A 34 -6.29 14.54 1.45
CA CYS A 34 -5.66 13.50 2.26
C CYS A 34 -6.30 13.40 3.66
N SER A 35 -6.83 14.49 4.25
CA SER A 35 -7.31 14.43 5.65
C SER A 35 -8.41 13.42 5.92
N ARG A 36 -9.19 13.01 4.91
CA ARG A 36 -10.22 11.98 5.10
C ARG A 36 -9.59 10.59 5.22
N ALA A 37 -8.79 10.20 4.23
CA ALA A 37 -8.04 8.94 4.28
C ALA A 37 -7.09 8.90 5.48
N GLU A 38 -6.38 9.99 5.76
CA GLU A 38 -5.53 10.12 6.94
C GLU A 38 -6.31 9.95 8.24
N ARG A 39 -7.51 10.52 8.39
CA ARG A 39 -8.34 10.30 9.59
C ARG A 39 -8.72 8.83 9.78
N ILE A 40 -9.00 8.13 8.69
CA ILE A 40 -9.33 6.70 8.73
C ILE A 40 -8.09 5.90 9.10
N ILE A 41 -6.98 6.12 8.42
CA ILE A 41 -5.71 5.43 8.66
C ILE A 41 -5.20 5.67 10.08
N ASN A 42 -5.38 6.89 10.60
CA ASN A 42 -4.94 7.28 11.93
C ASN A 42 -5.95 6.91 13.04
N ASN A 43 -7.11 6.31 12.73
CA ASN A 43 -8.03 5.84 13.78
C ASN A 43 -7.53 4.56 14.49
N GLY A 44 -6.40 4.00 14.06
CA GLY A 44 -5.75 2.84 14.65
C GLY A 44 -6.43 1.50 14.35
N ARG A 45 -7.55 1.48 13.61
CA ARG A 45 -8.18 0.25 13.14
C ARG A 45 -7.32 -0.37 12.07
N ASN A 46 -6.92 -1.62 12.28
CA ASN A 46 -6.28 -2.44 11.28
C ASN A 46 -7.35 -3.34 10.64
N ASN A 47 -7.48 -3.24 9.31
CA ASN A 47 -8.52 -3.93 8.54
C ASN A 47 -8.15 -5.40 8.30
N VAL A 48 -6.86 -5.73 8.30
CA VAL A 48 -6.41 -7.13 8.21
C VAL A 48 -6.80 -7.90 9.47
N LEU A 49 -6.48 -7.41 10.65
CA LEU A 49 -6.78 -8.03 11.93
C LEU A 49 -8.20 -7.77 12.42
N ASN A 50 -8.94 -6.88 11.75
CA ASN A 50 -10.28 -6.41 12.12
C ASN A 50 -10.38 -5.95 13.59
N ARG A 51 -9.39 -5.18 14.04
CA ARG A 51 -9.33 -4.66 15.42
C ARG A 51 -8.55 -3.35 15.49
N THR A 52 -8.74 -2.61 16.57
CA THR A 52 -7.91 -1.44 16.89
C THR A 52 -6.56 -1.90 17.45
N ILE A 53 -5.49 -1.34 16.91
CA ILE A 53 -4.12 -1.53 17.39
C ILE A 53 -3.89 -0.58 18.57
N GLY A 54 -3.27 -1.06 19.65
CA GLY A 54 -2.98 -0.23 20.82
C GLY A 54 -1.71 0.60 20.65
N ASP A 55 -1.75 1.87 21.08
CA ASP A 55 -0.68 2.86 20.92
C ASP A 55 0.71 2.41 21.39
N ARG A 56 0.77 1.48 22.37
CA ARG A 56 2.03 0.94 22.90
C ARG A 56 2.91 0.30 21.82
N LYS A 57 2.32 -0.16 20.72
CA LYS A 57 3.03 -0.77 19.58
C LYS A 57 3.81 0.23 18.72
N LEU A 58 3.56 1.53 18.87
CA LEU A 58 4.28 2.57 18.12
C LEU A 58 5.68 2.87 18.64
N TYR A 59 6.14 2.24 19.72
CA TYR A 59 7.42 2.59 20.35
C TYR A 59 8.45 1.48 20.26
N ASP A 60 8.00 0.22 20.24
CA ASP A 60 8.89 -0.93 20.19
C ASP A 60 8.25 -2.11 19.46
N ALA A 61 8.72 -2.35 18.23
CA ALA A 61 8.30 -3.51 17.44
C ALA A 61 8.62 -4.85 18.14
N ARG A 62 9.69 -4.92 18.96
CA ARG A 62 10.11 -6.15 19.65
C ARG A 62 9.10 -6.59 20.69
N SER A 63 8.31 -5.67 21.23
CA SER A 63 7.29 -5.95 22.23
C SER A 63 6.13 -6.83 21.72
N PHE A 64 5.91 -6.90 20.40
CA PHE A 64 4.85 -7.71 19.78
C PHE A 64 5.30 -8.55 18.57
N CYS A 65 6.56 -8.41 18.13
CA CYS A 65 7.07 -9.16 17.00
C CYS A 65 7.33 -10.63 17.35
N GLU A 66 6.50 -11.51 16.82
CA GLU A 66 6.72 -12.96 16.90
C GLU A 66 7.46 -13.55 15.69
N CYS A 67 7.55 -12.81 14.57
CA CYS A 67 8.19 -13.32 13.35
C CYS A 67 9.72 -13.08 13.29
N GLY A 68 10.25 -12.27 14.21
CA GLY A 68 11.68 -11.89 14.28
C GLY A 68 12.16 -10.96 13.17
N LYS A 69 11.25 -10.33 12.40
CA LYS A 69 11.56 -9.49 11.23
C LYS A 69 10.84 -8.14 11.20
N CYS A 70 10.06 -7.79 12.22
CA CYS A 70 9.44 -6.47 12.29
C CYS A 70 10.46 -5.46 12.81
N GLU A 71 10.56 -4.33 12.13
CA GLU A 71 11.36 -3.19 12.56
C GLU A 71 10.44 -2.00 12.79
N PHE A 72 10.81 -1.16 13.77
CA PHE A 72 10.10 0.08 13.99
C PHE A 72 10.40 1.04 12.83
N LEU A 73 9.34 1.64 12.28
CA LEU A 73 9.44 2.61 11.21
C LEU A 73 8.91 3.94 11.75
N GLU A 74 9.76 4.96 11.75
CA GLU A 74 9.33 6.26 12.21
C GLU A 74 8.20 6.79 11.31
N SER A 75 7.20 7.43 11.94
CA SER A 75 6.07 8.05 11.24
C SER A 75 5.13 7.10 10.50
N ILE A 76 5.12 5.78 10.76
CA ILE A 76 4.03 4.94 10.27
C ILE A 76 2.74 5.13 11.10
N PRO A 77 1.56 5.02 10.48
CA PRO A 77 0.31 5.01 11.23
C PRO A 77 0.18 3.78 12.13
N LEU A 78 -0.57 3.95 13.22
CA LEU A 78 -0.84 2.91 14.21
C LEU A 78 -1.47 1.65 13.61
N SER A 79 -2.32 1.79 12.58
CA SER A 79 -2.93 0.64 11.90
C SER A 79 -1.90 -0.29 11.27
N TYR A 80 -0.69 0.17 10.92
CA TYR A 80 0.38 -0.66 10.35
C TYR A 80 1.26 -1.34 11.41
N ALA A 81 1.12 -0.97 12.69
CA ALA A 81 1.95 -1.47 13.78
C ALA A 81 1.54 -2.88 14.24
N TYR A 82 1.63 -3.85 13.34
CA TYR A 82 1.34 -5.26 13.63
C TYR A 82 2.34 -6.24 12.99
N CYS A 83 2.50 -7.39 13.63
CA CYS A 83 3.32 -8.49 13.14
C CYS A 83 2.50 -9.43 12.24
N CYS A 84 3.09 -9.98 11.18
CA CYS A 84 2.39 -10.90 10.28
C CYS A 84 1.84 -12.15 11.00
N LYS A 85 2.47 -12.59 12.10
CA LYS A 85 2.00 -13.72 12.91
C LYS A 85 0.73 -13.41 13.69
N GLU A 86 0.42 -12.14 13.97
CA GLU A 86 -0.84 -11.77 14.63
C GLU A 86 -2.05 -12.16 13.77
N ALA A 87 -1.91 -12.15 12.44
CA ALA A 87 -2.96 -12.60 11.52
C ALA A 87 -3.26 -14.10 11.65
N MET A 88 -2.35 -14.88 12.23
CA MET A 88 -2.58 -16.30 12.54
C MET A 88 -3.33 -16.49 13.86
N ASN A 89 -3.39 -15.46 14.71
CA ASN A 89 -3.85 -15.53 16.10
C ASN A 89 -5.18 -14.76 16.33
N VAL A 90 -5.93 -14.43 15.27
CA VAL A 90 -7.15 -13.60 15.34
C VAL A 90 -8.41 -14.34 15.85
N GLY A 91 -8.32 -15.65 16.11
CA GLY A 91 -9.42 -16.42 16.69
C GLY A 91 -10.69 -16.45 15.83
N GLY A 92 -11.86 -16.59 16.46
CA GLY A 92 -13.16 -16.75 15.77
C GLY A 92 -13.71 -15.49 15.06
N ALA A 93 -13.05 -14.33 15.20
CA ALA A 93 -13.41 -13.08 14.53
C ALA A 93 -12.46 -12.76 13.35
N CYS A 94 -11.80 -13.78 12.80
CA CYS A 94 -10.86 -13.68 11.70
C CYS A 94 -11.50 -13.04 10.46
N SER A 95 -10.91 -11.95 9.96
CA SER A 95 -11.30 -11.39 8.66
C SER A 95 -10.80 -12.31 7.53
N SER A 96 -11.42 -12.21 6.34
CA SER A 96 -10.90 -12.88 5.14
C SER A 96 -9.45 -12.47 4.85
N ALA A 97 -9.10 -11.21 5.09
CA ALA A 97 -7.74 -10.69 4.90
C ALA A 97 -6.72 -11.38 5.85
N ALA A 98 -7.05 -11.52 7.14
CA ALA A 98 -6.21 -12.25 8.09
C ALA A 98 -6.08 -13.73 7.69
N GLN A 99 -7.17 -14.38 7.26
CA GLN A 99 -7.14 -15.77 6.82
C GLN A 99 -6.27 -15.95 5.56
N ASN A 100 -6.38 -15.06 4.58
CA ASN A 100 -5.57 -15.09 3.37
C ASN A 100 -4.07 -14.93 3.69
N LEU A 101 -3.74 -14.00 4.58
CA LEU A 101 -2.36 -13.81 5.04
C LEU A 101 -1.85 -15.03 5.83
N ALA A 102 -2.65 -15.57 6.75
CA ALA A 102 -2.31 -16.77 7.51
C ALA A 102 -2.07 -17.99 6.62
N THR A 103 -2.89 -18.19 5.58
CA THR A 103 -2.73 -19.25 4.58
C THR A 103 -1.40 -19.11 3.84
N LYS A 104 -1.01 -17.90 3.44
CA LYS A 104 0.28 -17.65 2.77
C LYS A 104 1.48 -17.84 3.70
N ILE A 105 1.35 -17.50 4.97
CA ILE A 105 2.41 -17.77 5.94
C ILE A 105 2.54 -19.29 6.14
N GLY A 106 1.43 -20.01 6.29
CA GLY A 106 1.44 -21.44 6.56
C GLY A 106 2.32 -21.78 7.77
N THR A 107 3.38 -22.55 7.53
CA THR A 107 4.35 -22.96 8.56
C THR A 107 5.59 -22.06 8.62
N LEU A 108 5.69 -21.02 7.79
CA LEU A 108 6.83 -20.14 7.74
C LEU A 108 6.95 -19.30 9.02
N SER A 109 8.18 -18.96 9.39
CA SER A 109 8.43 -18.09 10.55
C SER A 109 8.03 -16.63 10.28
N CYS A 110 7.97 -16.21 9.01
CA CYS A 110 7.59 -14.87 8.59
C CYS A 110 7.07 -14.89 7.15
N ILE A 111 6.10 -14.03 6.82
CA ILE A 111 5.58 -13.88 5.45
C ILE A 111 6.68 -13.50 4.44
N THR A 112 7.69 -12.76 4.87
CA THR A 112 8.80 -12.33 3.99
C THR A 112 9.72 -13.48 3.58
N LYS A 113 9.61 -14.64 4.23
CA LYS A 113 10.31 -15.88 3.83
C LYS A 113 9.54 -16.69 2.79
N HIS A 114 8.33 -16.27 2.43
CA HIS A 114 7.59 -16.96 1.39
C HIS A 114 8.36 -16.86 0.05
N PRO A 115 8.53 -17.95 -0.71
CA PRO A 115 9.35 -17.94 -1.92
C PRO A 115 8.96 -16.85 -2.93
N SER A 116 7.66 -16.60 -3.09
CA SER A 116 7.16 -15.55 -3.99
C SER A 116 7.32 -14.13 -3.47
N PHE A 117 7.58 -13.92 -2.17
CA PHE A 117 7.60 -12.57 -1.60
C PHE A 117 8.67 -11.69 -2.26
N ALA A 118 9.90 -12.19 -2.34
CA ALA A 118 11.00 -11.45 -2.95
C ALA A 118 10.72 -11.14 -4.43
N SER A 119 10.27 -12.13 -5.20
CA SER A 119 9.98 -11.96 -6.62
C SER A 119 8.79 -11.03 -6.89
N VAL A 120 7.74 -11.06 -6.07
CA VAL A 120 6.54 -10.24 -6.31
C VAL A 120 6.69 -8.82 -5.79
N CYS A 121 7.39 -8.65 -4.67
CA CYS A 121 7.39 -7.37 -3.93
C CYS A 121 8.72 -6.61 -4.03
N LEU A 122 9.83 -7.25 -4.41
CA LEU A 122 11.17 -6.65 -4.35
C LEU A 122 11.95 -6.73 -5.67
N ASP A 123 11.45 -7.47 -6.66
CA ASP A 123 12.06 -7.57 -7.99
C ASP A 123 11.55 -6.44 -8.88
N GLU A 124 12.45 -5.56 -9.31
CA GLU A 124 12.11 -4.36 -10.07
C GLU A 124 11.47 -4.69 -11.43
N GLU A 125 11.91 -5.76 -12.12
CA GLU A 125 11.32 -6.15 -13.40
C GLU A 125 9.89 -6.64 -13.23
N VAL A 126 9.65 -7.42 -12.18
CA VAL A 126 8.28 -7.87 -11.85
C VAL A 126 7.42 -6.67 -11.44
N LEU A 127 7.94 -5.74 -10.64
CA LEU A 127 7.21 -4.54 -10.25
C LEU A 127 6.90 -3.64 -11.45
N ASN A 128 7.80 -3.54 -12.44
CA ASN A 128 7.56 -2.79 -13.67
C ASN A 128 6.38 -3.35 -14.46
N ILE A 129 6.28 -4.68 -14.54
CA ILE A 129 5.15 -5.36 -15.16
C ILE A 129 3.88 -5.09 -14.35
N LEU A 130 3.93 -5.27 -13.02
CA LEU A 130 2.79 -5.11 -12.13
C LEU A 130 2.28 -3.67 -12.03
N ALA A 131 3.12 -2.66 -12.27
CA ALA A 131 2.70 -1.26 -12.35
C ALA A 131 1.64 -1.01 -13.44
N THR A 132 1.55 -1.89 -14.43
CA THR A 132 0.55 -1.83 -15.51
C THR A 132 -0.65 -2.75 -15.28
N HIS A 133 -0.65 -3.54 -14.21
CA HIS A 133 -1.68 -4.52 -13.90
C HIS A 133 -2.83 -3.88 -13.12
N GLU A 134 -4.05 -4.00 -13.62
CA GLU A 134 -5.25 -3.33 -13.07
C GLU A 134 -5.58 -3.71 -11.62
N GLY A 135 -5.23 -4.94 -11.19
CA GLY A 135 -5.37 -5.38 -9.80
C GLY A 135 -4.36 -4.74 -8.84
N VAL A 136 -3.24 -4.24 -9.35
CA VAL A 136 -2.15 -3.63 -8.56
C VAL A 136 -2.23 -2.11 -8.63
N CYS A 137 -2.23 -1.52 -9.82
CA CYS A 137 -2.33 -0.09 -10.05
C CYS A 137 -3.43 0.20 -11.07
N VAL A 138 -4.45 0.98 -10.68
CA VAL A 138 -5.61 1.25 -11.54
C VAL A 138 -5.32 2.42 -12.49
N GLU A 139 -4.62 3.46 -12.02
CA GLU A 139 -4.42 4.71 -12.75
C GLU A 139 -2.97 5.20 -12.68
N TRP A 140 -2.00 4.37 -13.09
CA TRP A 140 -0.64 4.90 -13.29
C TRP A 140 -0.53 5.58 -14.66
N PRO A 141 -0.16 6.88 -14.73
CA PRO A 141 0.14 7.51 -16.00
C PRO A 141 1.38 6.81 -16.58
N ARG A 142 1.21 6.08 -17.69
CA ARG A 142 2.23 5.27 -18.38
C ARG A 142 3.35 6.09 -19.05
N LEU A 143 3.74 7.20 -18.44
CA LEU A 143 4.50 8.28 -19.07
C LEU A 143 5.93 8.40 -18.56
N GLU A 144 6.31 7.71 -17.47
CA GLU A 144 7.68 7.75 -16.97
C GLU A 144 8.47 6.52 -17.41
N GLU A 145 9.66 6.75 -18.00
CA GLU A 145 10.58 5.69 -18.43
C GLU A 145 11.24 4.96 -17.25
N THR A 146 11.25 5.57 -16.06
CA THR A 146 11.90 5.02 -14.86
C THR A 146 11.13 5.38 -13.59
N PHE A 147 10.88 4.40 -12.72
CA PHE A 147 10.26 4.63 -11.41
C PHE A 147 11.27 5.12 -10.36
N THR A 148 10.82 6.03 -9.50
CA THR A 148 11.57 6.43 -8.30
C THR A 148 11.47 5.36 -7.21
N ASN A 149 12.29 5.48 -6.15
CA ASN A 149 12.14 4.62 -4.97
C ASN A 149 10.75 4.76 -4.31
N GLN A 150 10.14 5.96 -4.34
CA GLN A 150 8.79 6.15 -3.80
C GLN A 150 7.74 5.38 -4.60
N ASP A 151 7.86 5.39 -5.93
CA ASP A 151 6.98 4.64 -6.81
C ASP A 151 7.14 3.14 -6.57
N TYR A 152 8.37 2.63 -6.52
CA TYR A 152 8.61 1.22 -6.22
C TYR A 152 8.08 0.80 -4.85
N ARG A 153 8.18 1.65 -3.81
CA ARG A 153 7.55 1.35 -2.51
C ARG A 153 6.04 1.22 -2.63
N TYR A 154 5.39 2.12 -3.37
CA TYR A 154 3.95 2.07 -3.58
C TYR A 154 3.54 0.83 -4.38
N ILE A 155 4.20 0.56 -5.51
CA ILE A 155 3.93 -0.61 -6.36
C ILE A 155 4.17 -1.89 -5.57
N ALA A 156 5.26 -1.98 -4.80
CA ALA A 156 5.56 -3.14 -3.95
C ALA A 156 4.50 -3.35 -2.87
N PHE A 157 4.00 -2.28 -2.24
CA PHE A 157 2.90 -2.36 -1.29
C PHE A 157 1.63 -2.89 -1.97
N ARG A 158 1.27 -2.36 -3.14
CA ARG A 158 0.11 -2.82 -3.91
C ARG A 158 0.26 -4.26 -4.38
N ALA A 159 1.44 -4.64 -4.85
CA ALA A 159 1.77 -5.98 -5.29
C ALA A 159 1.66 -6.97 -4.13
N PHE A 160 2.15 -6.61 -2.94
CA PHE A 160 1.95 -7.39 -1.73
C PHE A 160 0.46 -7.55 -1.41
N SER A 161 -0.30 -6.45 -1.37
CA SER A 161 -1.72 -6.49 -1.01
C SER A 161 -2.54 -7.31 -2.00
N TYR A 162 -2.30 -7.16 -3.31
CA TYR A 162 -2.94 -7.95 -4.35
C TYR A 162 -2.53 -9.42 -4.30
N TRP A 163 -1.24 -9.70 -4.15
CA TRP A 163 -0.77 -11.07 -3.99
C TRP A 163 -1.36 -11.71 -2.74
N ALA A 164 -1.44 -10.98 -1.64
CA ALA A 164 -1.91 -11.47 -0.35
C ALA A 164 -3.42 -11.71 -0.33
N HIS A 165 -4.21 -10.81 -0.91
CA HIS A 165 -5.66 -10.77 -0.71
C HIS A 165 -6.49 -10.76 -2.01
N GLY A 166 -5.85 -10.76 -3.18
CA GLY A 166 -6.54 -10.68 -4.47
C GLY A 166 -7.28 -9.34 -4.65
N ASP A 167 -8.41 -9.40 -5.36
CA ASP A 167 -9.22 -8.21 -5.67
C ASP A 167 -9.82 -7.51 -4.44
N ASP A 168 -9.92 -8.19 -3.30
CA ASP A 168 -10.40 -7.59 -2.04
C ASP A 168 -9.46 -6.48 -1.54
N SER A 169 -8.20 -6.46 -1.99
CA SER A 169 -7.22 -5.44 -1.62
C SER A 169 -7.38 -4.11 -2.36
N ARG A 170 -8.31 -4.02 -3.32
CA ARG A 170 -8.57 -2.77 -4.05
C ARG A 170 -8.91 -1.66 -3.07
N GLY A 171 -8.38 -0.47 -3.31
CA GLY A 171 -8.67 0.70 -2.48
C GLY A 171 -7.69 0.95 -1.34
N ASN A 172 -6.52 0.30 -1.30
CA ASN A 172 -5.50 0.47 -0.25
C ASN A 172 -6.01 0.19 1.19
N LYS A 173 -7.03 -0.67 1.31
CA LYS A 173 -7.74 -0.94 2.56
C LYS A 173 -6.96 -1.82 3.53
N PHE A 174 -6.08 -2.68 3.04
CA PHE A 174 -5.36 -3.66 3.86
C PHE A 174 -3.94 -3.22 4.15
N GLU A 175 -3.65 -3.04 5.43
CA GLU A 175 -2.34 -2.66 5.92
C GLU A 175 -1.34 -3.81 5.78
N ALA A 176 -0.17 -3.53 5.21
CA ALA A 176 0.92 -4.49 5.20
C ALA A 176 1.53 -4.66 6.61
N PRO A 177 1.93 -5.88 7.02
CA PRO A 177 2.63 -6.08 8.30
C PRO A 177 3.97 -5.35 8.33
N LEU A 178 4.47 -5.02 9.54
CA LEU A 178 5.74 -4.29 9.70
C LEU A 178 6.94 -4.98 9.03
N CYS A 179 7.00 -6.31 9.05
CA CYS A 179 8.11 -7.03 8.42
C CYS A 179 8.12 -6.85 6.90
N VAL A 180 6.95 -6.72 6.28
CA VAL A 180 6.82 -6.46 4.84
C VAL A 180 7.25 -5.03 4.53
N LEU A 181 6.71 -4.05 5.27
CA LEU A 181 7.10 -2.64 5.09
C LEU A 181 8.60 -2.43 5.27
N ALA A 182 9.20 -3.02 6.30
CA ALA A 182 10.63 -2.92 6.55
C ALA A 182 11.46 -3.46 5.36
N ASN A 183 11.06 -4.61 4.79
CA ASN A 183 11.75 -5.16 3.61
C ASN A 183 11.58 -4.29 2.36
N ILE A 184 10.39 -3.73 2.15
CA ILE A 184 10.12 -2.82 1.03
C ILE A 184 10.96 -1.54 1.16
N ILE A 185 11.01 -0.92 2.34
CA ILE A 185 11.79 0.30 2.59
C ILE A 185 13.30 0.02 2.53
N GLN A 186 13.74 -1.14 3.01
CA GLN A 186 15.14 -1.55 2.89
C GLN A 186 15.57 -1.70 1.43
N LYS A 187 14.71 -2.26 0.58
CA LYS A 187 14.97 -2.44 -0.85
C LYS A 187 14.88 -1.12 -1.63
N PHE A 188 13.93 -0.25 -1.27
CA PHE A 188 13.66 1.04 -1.91
C PHE A 188 13.72 2.18 -0.87
N PRO A 189 14.92 2.67 -0.52
CA PRO A 189 15.12 3.60 0.60
C PRO A 189 14.39 4.93 0.47
N LEU A 190 14.01 5.51 1.61
CA LEU A 190 13.49 6.87 1.71
C LEU A 190 14.57 7.87 1.26
N GLU A 191 14.16 8.93 0.55
CA GLU A 191 15.08 9.99 0.15
C GLU A 191 15.38 10.91 1.34
N SER A 192 16.64 11.35 1.46
CA SER A 192 17.08 12.21 2.58
C SER A 192 16.49 13.63 2.55
N SER A 193 15.92 14.07 1.42
CA SER A 193 15.33 15.40 1.22
C SER A 193 13.87 15.52 1.69
N THR A 194 13.17 14.42 1.96
CA THR A 194 11.73 14.43 2.30
C THR A 194 11.44 14.60 3.80
N GLN A 195 12.41 15.06 4.60
CA GLN A 195 12.32 15.20 6.06
C GLN A 195 11.14 16.04 6.59
N GLN A 196 10.49 16.84 5.74
CA GLN A 196 9.28 17.59 6.12
C GLN A 196 7.99 16.78 6.02
N GLN A 197 7.95 15.70 5.23
CA GLN A 197 6.76 14.87 5.06
C GLN A 197 6.84 13.64 5.98
N LYS A 198 5.81 13.45 6.81
CA LYS A 198 5.65 12.30 7.71
C LYS A 198 4.48 11.45 7.24
N GLY A 199 4.40 10.20 7.70
CA GLY A 199 3.26 9.34 7.38
C GLY A 199 3.44 8.54 6.09
N LEU A 200 2.35 7.87 5.69
CA LEU A 200 2.29 7.10 4.45
C LEU A 200 2.53 7.95 3.21
N LEU A 201 2.32 9.27 3.27
CA LEU A 201 2.64 10.18 2.16
C LEU A 201 4.13 10.18 1.82
N ASN A 202 4.99 10.18 2.82
CA ASN A 202 6.43 10.08 2.58
C ASN A 202 6.81 8.69 2.03
N ILE A 203 6.15 7.64 2.53
CA ILE A 203 6.45 6.26 2.16
C ILE A 203 5.96 5.94 0.74
N PHE A 204 4.73 6.30 0.39
CA PHE A 204 4.05 5.84 -0.82
C PHE A 204 3.63 6.97 -1.78
N GLY A 205 3.86 8.23 -1.43
CA GLY A 205 3.46 9.35 -2.26
C GLY A 205 1.95 9.57 -2.32
N VAL A 206 1.54 10.50 -3.19
CA VAL A 206 0.14 10.93 -3.31
C VAL A 206 -0.75 9.83 -3.91
N GLY A 207 -0.19 8.98 -4.77
CA GLY A 207 -0.90 7.88 -5.42
C GLY A 207 -1.58 6.92 -4.44
N PHE A 208 -1.01 6.75 -3.25
CA PHE A 208 -1.63 5.96 -2.19
C PHE A 208 -2.99 6.52 -1.74
N PHE A 209 -3.11 7.84 -1.63
CA PHE A 209 -4.33 8.48 -1.12
C PHE A 209 -5.40 8.62 -2.20
N THR A 210 -5.01 8.79 -3.47
CA THR A 210 -5.94 8.83 -4.60
C THR A 210 -6.62 7.49 -4.82
N ASP A 211 -5.87 6.41 -4.64
CA ASP A 211 -6.38 5.05 -4.77
C ASP A 211 -7.11 4.56 -3.52
N TYR A 212 -7.12 5.34 -2.42
CA TYR A 212 -7.79 4.95 -1.20
C TYR A 212 -9.31 5.01 -1.38
N LYS A 213 -9.98 3.86 -1.47
CA LYS A 213 -11.45 3.77 -1.63
C LYS A 213 -12.09 3.28 -0.35
N GLU A 214 -13.25 3.81 -0.01
CA GLU A 214 -14.11 3.27 1.06
C GLU A 214 -14.83 1.99 0.56
N ASP A 215 -15.41 1.23 1.49
CA ASP A 215 -16.51 0.33 1.13
C ASP A 215 -17.74 1.24 0.90
N GLU A 216 -18.26 1.27 -0.33
CA GLU A 216 -19.60 1.81 -0.61
C GLU A 216 -20.68 0.88 -0.06
#